data_AF-A0A970GMH9-F1
#
_entry.id   AF-A0A970GMH9-F1
#
_cell.length_a   1.000
_cell.length_b   1.000
_cell.length_c   1.000
_cell.angle_alpha   90.00
_cell.angle_beta   90.00
_cell.angle_gamma   90.00
#
_symmetry.space_group_name_H-M   'P 1'
#
loop_
_entity.id
_entity.type
_entity.pdbx_description
1 polymer ?
#
loop_
_entity_poly.entity_id
_entity_poly.type
_entity_poly.pdbx_seq_one_letter_code
_entity_poly.pdbx_strand_id
1 'polypeptide(L)'
;SFPSPVVAMRVILTSLILTVALGLVLIRRMGRSGVWRRFVLDTSERKEQGYVAPIAKRELLGKKGVVQTTLRPSGIIEVEGERFDALSEGMYIPAGTPIVVTKVEGSRIIVAKLSE
;
A
#
# COMPACT_ATOMS: atom_id res chain seq x y z
N SER A 1 -33.59 -46.03 28.64
CA SER A 1 -33.91 -45.07 29.71
C SER A 1 -33.45 -43.69 29.29
N PHE A 2 -34.38 -42.74 29.11
CA PHE A 2 -34.02 -41.34 28.90
C PHE A 2 -33.15 -40.87 30.07
N PRO A 3 -32.04 -40.17 29.83
CA PRO A 3 -31.29 -39.56 30.92
C PRO A 3 -32.24 -38.64 31.71
N SER A 4 -32.15 -38.67 33.03
CA SER A 4 -33.05 -37.90 33.89
C SER A 4 -33.05 -36.41 33.48
N PRO A 5 -34.19 -35.69 33.59
CA PRO A 5 -34.28 -34.28 33.19
C PRO A 5 -33.18 -33.40 33.82
N VAL A 6 -32.74 -33.78 35.02
CA VAL A 6 -31.63 -33.14 35.76
C VAL A 6 -30.28 -33.33 35.07
N VAL A 7 -30.01 -34.49 34.47
CA VAL A 7 -28.79 -34.73 33.69
C VAL A 7 -28.83 -33.94 32.39
N ALA A 8 -29.97 -33.88 31.71
CA ALA A 8 -30.14 -33.06 30.52
C ALA A 8 -29.88 -31.57 30.81
N MET A 9 -30.42 -31.05 31.92
CA MET A 9 -30.22 -29.66 32.33
C MET A 9 -28.74 -29.35 32.65
N ARG A 10 -28.04 -30.27 33.32
CA ARG A 10 -26.60 -30.13 33.61
C ARG A 10 -25.76 -30.11 32.35
N VAL A 11 -26.01 -31.03 31.40
CA VAL A 11 -25.25 -31.09 30.15
C VAL A 11 -25.43 -29.80 29.34
N ILE A 12 -26.66 -29.27 29.24
CA ILE A 12 -26.94 -28.03 28.52
C ILE A 12 -26.25 -26.83 29.18
N LEU A 13 -26.27 -26.73 30.52
CA LEU A 13 -25.60 -25.64 31.22
C LEU A 13 -24.07 -25.71 31.03
N THR A 14 -23.48 -26.90 31.16
CA THR A 14 -22.04 -27.07 30.98
C THR A 14 -21.59 -26.81 29.54
N SER A 15 -22.36 -27.24 28.54
CA SER A 15 -22.02 -27.00 27.13
C SER A 15 -22.14 -25.53 26.75
N LEU A 16 -23.14 -24.81 27.28
CA LEU A 16 -23.30 -23.38 27.06
C LEU A 16 -22.11 -22.60 27.64
N ILE A 17 -21.76 -22.88 28.90
CA ILE A 17 -20.62 -22.24 29.58
C ILE A 17 -19.32 -22.55 28.84
N LEU A 18 -19.11 -23.79 28.41
CA LEU A 18 -17.91 -24.20 27.69
C LEU A 18 -17.79 -23.49 26.34
N THR A 19 -18.90 -23.36 25.60
CA THR A 19 -18.93 -22.68 24.30
C THR A 19 -18.61 -21.19 24.44
N VAL A 20 -19.21 -20.52 25.42
CA VAL A 20 -18.94 -19.09 25.69
C VAL A 20 -17.49 -18.90 26.15
N ALA A 21 -16.99 -19.74 27.05
CA ALA A 21 -15.61 -19.67 27.52
C ALA A 21 -14.60 -19.87 26.38
N LEU A 22 -14.81 -20.89 25.54
CA LEU A 22 -13.93 -21.19 24.40
C LEU A 22 -13.98 -20.04 23.36
N GLY A 23 -15.17 -19.51 23.07
CA GLY A 23 -15.36 -18.36 22.19
C GLY A 23 -14.63 -17.12 22.69
N LEU A 24 -14.75 -16.78 23.98
CA LEU A 24 -14.04 -15.65 24.59
C LEU A 24 -12.52 -15.85 24.57
N VAL A 25 -12.03 -17.06 24.84
CA VAL A 25 -10.59 -17.38 24.78
C VAL A 25 -10.08 -17.23 23.34
N LEU A 26 -10.81 -17.73 22.35
CA LEU A 26 -10.45 -17.60 20.93
C LEU A 26 -10.44 -16.13 20.49
N ILE A 27 -11.47 -15.35 20.82
CA ILE A 27 -11.55 -13.91 20.50
C ILE A 27 -10.42 -13.15 21.18
N ARG A 28 -10.13 -13.44 22.46
CA ARG A 28 -9.08 -12.75 23.21
C ARG A 28 -7.67 -13.12 22.73
N ARG A 29 -7.47 -14.36 22.26
CA ARG A 29 -6.22 -14.80 21.62
C ARG A 29 -6.06 -14.20 20.22
N MET A 30 -7.14 -14.15 19.43
CA MET A 30 -7.14 -13.67 18.05
C MET A 30 -7.09 -12.13 17.96
N GLY A 31 -7.73 -11.41 18.88
CA GLY A 31 -7.66 -9.94 18.97
C GLY A 31 -6.26 -9.40 19.27
N ARG A 32 -5.33 -10.26 19.74
CA ARG A 32 -3.92 -9.91 19.96
C ARG A 32 -3.02 -10.26 18.78
N SER A 33 -3.47 -11.13 17.89
CA SER A 33 -2.76 -11.45 16.66
C SER A 33 -3.28 -10.53 15.55
N GLY A 34 -2.45 -9.60 15.10
CA GLY A 34 -2.73 -8.65 14.00
C GLY A 34 -2.97 -9.29 12.62
N VAL A 35 -3.51 -10.52 12.58
CA VAL A 35 -3.86 -11.31 11.40
C VAL A 35 -4.98 -10.64 10.58
N TRP A 36 -5.76 -9.76 11.21
CA TRP A 36 -6.78 -8.95 10.54
C TRP A 36 -6.21 -7.86 9.64
N ARG A 37 -4.93 -7.47 9.79
CA ARG A 37 -4.28 -6.52 8.87
C ARG A 37 -3.81 -7.16 7.57
N ARG A 38 -3.83 -8.49 7.44
CA ARG A 38 -3.43 -9.19 6.21
C ARG A 38 -4.59 -9.60 5.30
N PHE A 39 -5.82 -9.64 5.80
CA PHE A 39 -7.00 -9.97 4.98
C PHE A 39 -7.63 -8.78 4.26
N VAL A 40 -7.14 -7.56 4.48
CA VAL A 40 -7.51 -6.37 3.70
C VAL A 40 -6.52 -6.09 2.56
N LEU A 41 -5.46 -6.88 2.43
CA LEU A 41 -4.40 -6.65 1.43
C LEU A 41 -3.98 -7.90 0.65
N ASP A 42 -4.88 -8.87 0.47
CA ASP A 42 -4.66 -10.04 -0.39
C ASP A 42 -5.08 -9.76 -1.85
N THR A 43 -4.77 -8.56 -2.32
CA THR A 43 -4.62 -8.22 -3.74
C THR A 43 -3.25 -7.56 -3.93
N SER A 44 -2.26 -8.10 -3.22
CA SER A 44 -0.84 -7.75 -3.30
C SER A 44 -0.07 -8.68 -4.25
N GLU A 45 -0.74 -9.33 -5.21
CA GLU A 45 -0.12 -10.23 -6.19
C GLU A 45 0.21 -9.54 -7.54
N ARG A 46 0.21 -8.19 -7.60
CA ARG A 46 0.56 -7.49 -8.85
C ARG A 46 1.11 -6.08 -8.68
N LYS A 47 1.89 -5.82 -7.62
CA LYS A 47 2.51 -4.50 -7.37
C LYS A 47 4.04 -4.52 -7.30
N GLU A 48 4.69 -5.49 -7.94
CA GLU A 48 6.15 -5.41 -8.18
C GLU A 48 6.57 -4.39 -9.25
N GLN A 49 5.64 -3.60 -9.81
CA GLN A 49 6.00 -2.55 -10.76
C GLN A 49 5.25 -1.25 -10.45
N GLY A 50 5.85 -0.38 -9.63
CA GLY A 50 5.64 1.07 -9.74
C GLY A 50 4.66 1.78 -8.78
N TYR A 51 4.27 1.20 -7.64
CA TYR A 51 3.43 1.92 -6.67
C TYR A 51 4.25 2.84 -5.76
N VAL A 52 4.69 3.99 -6.30
CA VAL A 52 5.31 5.05 -5.51
C VAL A 52 4.20 5.86 -4.83
N ALA A 53 4.21 5.86 -3.50
CA ALA A 53 3.13 6.35 -2.64
C ALA A 53 2.63 7.77 -3.04
N PRO A 54 1.30 8.01 -3.12
CA PRO A 54 0.74 9.32 -3.47
C PRO A 54 1.16 10.47 -2.55
N ILE A 55 1.62 10.17 -1.33
CA ILE A 55 1.92 11.15 -0.28
C ILE A 55 3.33 11.73 -0.45
N ALA A 56 4.33 10.91 -0.83
CA ALA A 56 5.71 11.37 -1.03
C ALA A 56 5.88 12.28 -2.26
N LYS A 57 4.97 12.17 -3.25
CA LYS A 57 5.13 12.86 -4.54
C LYS A 57 4.89 14.37 -4.49
N ARG A 58 4.06 14.88 -3.58
CA ARG A 58 3.83 16.34 -3.47
C ARG A 58 5.09 17.08 -3.03
N GLU A 59 5.94 16.44 -2.23
CA GLU A 59 7.20 16.99 -1.76
C GLU A 59 8.25 17.11 -2.88
N LEU A 60 8.04 16.43 -4.01
CA LEU A 60 8.93 16.50 -5.17
C LEU A 60 8.74 17.78 -6.00
N LEU A 61 7.67 18.57 -5.77
CA LEU A 61 7.44 19.84 -6.47
C LEU A 61 8.63 20.79 -6.27
N GLY A 62 9.19 21.29 -7.38
CA GLY A 62 10.36 22.18 -7.35
C GLY A 62 11.70 21.48 -7.10
N LYS A 63 11.73 20.17 -6.87
CA LYS A 63 13.00 19.43 -6.75
C LYS A 63 13.67 19.26 -8.12
N LYS A 64 15.00 19.25 -8.08
CA LYS A 64 15.85 18.98 -9.24
C LYS A 64 16.17 17.50 -9.31
N GLY A 65 16.25 16.97 -10.52
CA GLY A 65 16.58 15.59 -10.79
C GLY A 65 17.33 15.43 -12.10
N VAL A 66 17.59 14.19 -12.46
CA VAL A 66 18.27 13.83 -13.71
C VAL A 66 17.41 12.81 -14.46
N VAL A 67 17.30 12.99 -15.77
CA VAL A 67 16.63 12.01 -16.62
C VAL A 67 17.49 10.74 -16.70
N GLN A 68 16.97 9.59 -16.28
CA GLN A 68 17.66 8.31 -16.45
C GLN A 68 17.41 7.72 -17.83
N THR A 69 16.15 7.74 -18.25
CA THR A 69 15.74 7.28 -19.58
C THR A 69 15.15 8.43 -20.35
N THR A 70 15.65 8.63 -21.57
CA THR A 70 15.20 9.66 -22.50
C THR A 70 13.67 9.80 -22.52
N LEU A 71 13.19 11.01 -22.24
CA LEU A 71 11.77 11.33 -22.16
C LEU A 71 11.22 11.62 -23.56
N ARG A 72 10.26 10.77 -24.01
CA ARG A 72 9.53 10.91 -25.29
C ARG A 72 8.07 10.44 -25.17
N PRO A 73 7.11 11.27 -24.74
CA PRO A 73 7.17 12.35 -23.76
C PRO A 73 7.21 11.81 -22.31
N SER A 74 7.06 10.50 -22.09
CA SER A 74 7.20 9.84 -20.79
C SER A 74 8.54 9.11 -20.67
N GLY A 75 8.96 8.82 -19.44
CA GLY A 75 10.12 8.00 -19.13
C GLY A 75 10.52 8.13 -17.66
N ILE A 76 11.73 7.69 -17.34
CA ILE A 76 12.18 7.55 -15.95
C ILE A 76 13.12 8.69 -15.60
N ILE A 77 12.81 9.36 -14.51
CA ILE A 77 13.67 10.37 -13.87
C ILE A 77 14.19 9.84 -12.53
N GLU A 78 15.31 10.38 -12.10
CA GLU A 78 15.85 10.17 -10.76
C GLU A 78 15.84 11.50 -10.00
N VAL A 79 15.20 11.49 -8.84
CA VAL A 79 15.10 12.65 -7.94
C VAL A 79 15.49 12.14 -6.56
N GLU A 80 16.51 12.75 -5.95
CA GLU A 80 17.02 12.35 -4.62
C GLU A 80 17.46 10.88 -4.51
N GLY A 81 17.91 10.28 -5.61
CA GLY A 81 18.32 8.88 -5.67
C GLY A 81 17.17 7.88 -5.79
N GLU A 82 15.93 8.36 -5.87
CA GLU A 82 14.75 7.54 -6.16
C GLU A 82 14.29 7.70 -7.61
N ARG A 83 13.84 6.59 -8.21
CA ARG A 83 13.37 6.55 -9.60
C ARG A 83 11.86 6.78 -9.66
N PHE A 84 11.45 7.73 -10.49
CA PHE A 84 10.05 8.07 -10.71
C PHE A 84 9.69 8.07 -12.19
N ASP A 85 8.43 7.75 -12.48
CA ASP A 85 7.84 7.94 -13.80
C ASP A 85 7.37 9.39 -13.94
N ALA A 86 7.83 10.06 -14.98
CA ALA A 86 7.49 11.44 -15.27
C ALA A 86 7.23 11.66 -16.75
N LEU A 87 6.39 12.66 -17.02
CA LEU A 87 6.14 13.19 -18.34
C LEU A 87 6.88 14.52 -18.51
N SER A 88 7.64 14.63 -19.57
CA SER A 88 8.07 15.91 -20.11
C SER A 88 6.86 16.74 -20.57
N GLU A 89 6.97 18.05 -20.46
CA GLU A 89 5.98 19.02 -20.95
C GLU A 89 5.99 19.15 -22.49
N GLY A 90 5.97 18.02 -23.19
CA GLY A 90 5.93 17.94 -24.66
C GLY A 90 7.28 18.06 -25.37
N MET A 91 8.39 18.15 -24.62
CA MET A 91 9.73 18.31 -25.17
C MET A 91 10.56 17.02 -25.06
N TYR A 92 11.34 16.72 -26.10
CA TYR A 92 12.33 15.65 -26.03
C TYR A 92 13.42 16.00 -25.01
N ILE A 93 13.59 15.17 -23.98
CA ILE A 93 14.66 15.35 -22.99
C ILE A 93 15.59 14.13 -23.01
N PRO A 94 16.87 14.28 -23.42
CA PRO A 94 17.85 13.20 -23.39
C PRO A 94 18.09 12.65 -21.97
N ALA A 95 18.43 11.38 -21.87
CA ALA A 95 19.04 10.82 -20.66
C ALA A 95 20.28 11.63 -20.22
N GLY A 96 20.46 11.79 -18.92
CA GLY A 96 21.52 12.60 -18.30
C GLY A 96 21.20 14.10 -18.20
N THR A 97 20.05 14.57 -18.69
CA THR A 97 19.72 16.00 -18.63
C THR A 97 19.15 16.37 -17.25
N PRO A 98 19.59 17.50 -16.64
CA PRO A 98 18.97 18.01 -15.42
C PRO A 98 17.55 18.51 -15.70
N ILE A 99 16.62 18.14 -14.84
CA ILE A 99 15.21 18.52 -14.92
C ILE A 99 14.74 19.10 -13.60
N VAL A 100 13.63 19.82 -13.65
CA VAL A 100 12.89 20.31 -12.48
C VAL A 100 11.45 19.85 -12.56
N VAL A 101 10.91 19.43 -11.41
CA VAL A 101 9.51 19.07 -11.29
C VAL A 101 8.66 20.34 -11.27
N THR A 102 7.91 20.57 -12.36
CA THR A 102 7.04 21.73 -12.51
C THR A 102 5.64 21.47 -11.96
N LYS A 103 5.16 20.22 -12.04
CA LYS A 103 3.81 19.87 -11.58
C LYS A 103 3.72 18.43 -11.10
N VAL A 104 2.86 18.18 -10.11
CA VAL A 104 2.55 16.85 -9.61
C VAL A 104 1.03 16.67 -9.58
N GLU A 105 0.52 15.81 -10.46
CA GLU A 105 -0.90 15.47 -10.59
C GLU A 105 -1.13 14.03 -10.11
N GLY A 106 -1.28 13.86 -8.80
CA GLY A 106 -1.53 12.57 -8.16
C GLY A 106 -0.39 11.58 -8.39
N SER A 107 -0.56 10.68 -9.37
CA SER A 107 0.46 9.71 -9.77
C SER A 107 1.39 10.21 -10.88
N ARG A 108 0.98 11.23 -11.65
CA ARG A 108 1.72 11.76 -12.79
C ARG A 108 2.59 12.93 -12.35
N ILE A 109 3.88 12.87 -12.67
CA ILE A 109 4.83 13.94 -12.41
C ILE A 109 5.14 14.59 -13.75
N ILE A 110 5.05 15.92 -13.82
CA ILE A 110 5.40 16.68 -15.01
C ILE A 110 6.72 17.40 -14.74
N VAL A 111 7.65 17.26 -15.67
CA VAL A 111 8.99 17.81 -15.56
C VAL A 111 9.33 18.67 -16.77
N ALA A 112 10.12 19.71 -16.54
CA ALA A 112 10.71 20.54 -17.57
C ALA A 112 12.23 20.43 -17.52
N LYS A 113 12.87 20.59 -18.68
CA LYS A 113 14.33 20.70 -18.77
C LYS A 113 14.78 21.93 -18.00
N LEU A 114 15.77 21.77 -17.12
CA LEU A 114 16.45 22.89 -16.49
C LEU A 114 17.51 23.39 -17.48
N SER A 115 17.12 24.25 -18.42
CA SER A 115 18.06 25.04 -19.22
C SER A 115 18.38 26.32 -18.46
N GLU A 116 19.66 26.56 -18.19
CA GLU A 116 20.18 27.93 -17.97
C GLU A 116 20.03 28.77 -19.24
#